data_AF-A0A384A0A8-F1
#
_entry.id   AF-A0A384A0A8-F1
#
_cell.length_a   1.000
_cell.length_b   1.000
_cell.length_c   1.000
_cell.angle_alpha   90.00
_cell.angle_beta   90.00
_cell.angle_gamma   90.00
#
_symmetry.space_group_name_H-M   'P 1'
#
loop_
_entity.id
_entity.type
_entity.pdbx_description
1 polymer ?
#
loop_
_entity_poly.entity_id
_entity_poly.type
_entity_poly.pdbx_seq_one_letter_code
_entity_poly.pdbx_strand_id
1 'polypeptide(L)'
;MTFYFTGIRNFPKLWKSNPYLGLGPGHSSLSFFLKDCYGIRNQEKWFSLKTVSPQNAKAMNLLIAKARYVRKKDEGSNKQVSADSPHMFAAGAAKKRSQMNPPSKEHVLPPVKNIFQLPTKPLNSEEWDKLKEDFKEKANFENWIISQMVKCHSSVDVAKSVLAWVAAKNNGIIGYDLLVKYLYLCVFHKQTSEIIDVYEIMKARYKRLESGAYTLLIRGLIHTDRWREALLLLEDIKKVMIPSKKNYSDCIQGALFHQDVNVAWNLYQELLGHDIVPMLETLKAFFDFGKDMKDDQYSNKLQDILLYLRNNQLYPGESFAHSIKTWFESVPGEQWTGQFTTVQQSGQCLGCGKTVESIHLSSEEYEFLKEKIMRDVIDGGDQYKKTTPQELKRFQNFVKYHPPFDIVIDGLNVAKMFPKARESQVLLDVVSQLAKQNLRVLVLGRKHMLKQNSRWRKDDMEKVQKQASFFFADNISEDDPFLLYATLHSGNHCKFITRDLMRDHKACLPDAKTQRLFFKWQQGHQLAIVSRHPGSKITFQHILIYDTVVQTTGDSWHIPYDDDLVERYSYEVPTKWLCLHRKT
;
A
#
# COMPACT_ATOMS: atom_id res chain seq x y z
N MET A 1 -34.95 -38.48 36.68
CA MET A 1 -35.82 -37.55 35.92
C MET A 1 -34.92 -36.70 35.07
N THR A 2 -34.85 -37.01 33.78
CA THR A 2 -33.92 -36.36 32.85
C THR A 2 -34.66 -36.17 31.54
N PHE A 3 -34.88 -34.90 31.17
CA PHE A 3 -35.59 -34.53 29.95
C PHE A 3 -34.65 -34.53 28.75
N TYR A 4 -35.16 -35.09 27.66
CA TYR A 4 -34.63 -35.06 26.31
C TYR A 4 -34.71 -33.65 25.70
N PHE A 5 -33.71 -33.29 24.90
CA PHE A 5 -33.90 -32.48 23.70
C PHE A 5 -33.04 -33.02 22.55
N THR A 6 -33.72 -33.53 21.54
CA THR A 6 -33.22 -34.00 20.24
C THR A 6 -33.18 -32.85 19.24
N GLY A 7 -32.14 -32.78 18.41
CA GLY A 7 -32.08 -31.83 17.30
C GLY A 7 -30.76 -31.83 16.54
N ILE A 8 -30.55 -32.87 15.72
CA ILE A 8 -29.68 -32.94 14.53
C ILE A 8 -28.22 -32.46 14.72
N ARG A 9 -27.38 -33.40 15.18
CA ARG A 9 -25.93 -33.41 14.95
C ARG A 9 -25.57 -34.57 14.01
N ASN A 10 -24.56 -34.32 13.17
CA ASN A 10 -23.61 -35.25 12.55
C ASN A 10 -23.71 -35.52 11.02
N PHE A 11 -22.82 -34.80 10.30
CA PHE A 11 -22.38 -34.93 8.90
C PHE A 11 -21.55 -36.17 8.47
N PRO A 12 -21.05 -37.10 9.31
CA PRO A 12 -20.12 -38.14 8.82
C PRO A 12 -20.72 -39.15 7.83
N LYS A 13 -22.06 -39.21 7.67
CA LYS A 13 -22.71 -40.32 6.96
C LYS A 13 -22.80 -40.18 5.43
N LEU A 14 -22.49 -39.02 4.85
CA LEU A 14 -22.60 -38.82 3.39
C LEU A 14 -21.29 -39.00 2.62
N TRP A 15 -20.16 -39.21 3.31
CA TRP A 15 -18.83 -39.15 2.70
C TRP A 15 -18.09 -40.47 2.94
N LYS A 16 -18.40 -41.49 2.14
CA LYS A 16 -17.53 -42.67 2.04
C LYS A 16 -16.44 -42.38 1.01
N SER A 17 -15.22 -42.22 1.49
CA SER A 17 -14.00 -42.19 0.70
C SER A 17 -13.83 -43.50 -0.07
N ASN A 18 -13.82 -43.44 -1.39
CA ASN A 18 -13.38 -44.56 -2.23
C ASN A 18 -12.04 -44.15 -2.88
N PRO A 19 -10.91 -44.81 -2.55
CA PRO A 19 -9.64 -44.53 -3.20
C PRO A 19 -9.56 -45.26 -4.55
N TYR A 20 -8.84 -44.65 -5.50
CA TYR A 20 -8.47 -45.16 -6.84
C TYR A 20 -9.45 -44.93 -8.00
N LEU A 21 -9.15 -43.90 -8.80
CA LEU A 21 -8.82 -44.04 -10.24
C LEU A 21 -8.27 -42.69 -10.74
N GLY A 22 -7.04 -42.71 -11.25
CA GLY A 22 -6.36 -41.56 -11.84
C GLY A 22 -6.51 -41.51 -13.35
N LEU A 23 -6.46 -40.29 -13.91
CA LEU A 23 -5.85 -39.83 -15.18
C LEU A 23 -6.51 -38.49 -15.59
N GLY A 24 -5.70 -37.52 -16.05
CA GLY A 24 -6.03 -36.08 -16.20
C GLY A 24 -7.03 -35.71 -17.30
N PRO A 25 -7.16 -34.41 -17.69
CA PRO A 25 -6.04 -33.58 -18.15
C PRO A 25 -5.98 -32.14 -17.57
N GLY A 26 -4.86 -31.46 -17.86
CA GLY A 26 -4.43 -30.20 -17.26
C GLY A 26 -5.38 -29.01 -17.44
N HIS A 27 -5.50 -28.22 -16.37
CA HIS A 27 -6.15 -26.93 -16.38
C HIS A 27 -5.14 -25.80 -16.63
N SER A 28 -5.43 -25.02 -17.65
CA SER A 28 -4.82 -23.72 -17.92
C SER A 28 -5.11 -22.74 -16.78
N SER A 29 -4.04 -22.15 -16.24
CA SER A 29 -4.10 -21.12 -15.20
C SER A 29 -4.53 -19.78 -15.81
N LEU A 30 -5.69 -19.27 -15.40
CA LEU A 30 -6.08 -17.87 -15.57
C LEU A 30 -6.07 -17.20 -14.20
N SER A 31 -5.07 -16.34 -14.00
CA SER A 31 -5.00 -15.39 -12.89
C SER A 31 -6.12 -14.36 -13.02
N PHE A 32 -6.96 -14.21 -11.99
CA PHE A 32 -7.88 -13.08 -11.89
C PHE A 32 -7.61 -12.27 -10.61
N PHE A 33 -6.89 -11.17 -10.79
CA PHE A 33 -7.09 -10.00 -9.95
C PHE A 33 -8.32 -9.26 -10.47
N LEU A 34 -9.28 -8.98 -9.58
CA LEU A 34 -10.43 -8.14 -9.88
C LEU A 34 -9.98 -6.69 -10.14
N LYS A 35 -9.87 -6.33 -11.43
CA LYS A 35 -9.95 -4.95 -11.93
C LYS A 35 -10.57 -4.97 -13.33
N ASP A 36 -11.70 -4.28 -13.46
CA ASP A 36 -12.43 -3.81 -14.66
C ASP A 36 -12.15 -4.50 -16.01
N CYS A 37 -13.15 -5.24 -16.51
CA CYS A 37 -13.11 -5.91 -17.81
C CYS A 37 -13.54 -4.99 -18.96
N TYR A 38 -12.64 -4.77 -19.93
CA TYR A 38 -12.97 -4.64 -21.35
C TYR A 38 -12.16 -5.69 -22.13
N GLY A 39 -12.85 -6.58 -22.85
CA GLY A 39 -12.28 -7.79 -23.44
C GLY A 39 -11.58 -7.59 -24.78
N ILE A 40 -10.85 -8.63 -25.23
CA ILE A 40 -10.55 -8.93 -26.65
C ILE A 40 -10.16 -10.42 -26.81
N ARG A 41 -10.85 -11.05 -27.76
CA ARG A 41 -10.64 -12.23 -28.64
C ARG A 41 -9.35 -13.09 -28.56
N ASN A 42 -9.59 -14.40 -28.59
CA ASN A 42 -8.66 -15.53 -28.81
C ASN A 42 -7.98 -15.53 -30.20
N GLN A 43 -6.73 -15.98 -30.24
CA GLN A 43 -6.14 -16.72 -31.36
C GLN A 43 -5.24 -17.85 -30.82
N GLU A 44 -5.55 -19.08 -31.23
CA GLU A 44 -4.86 -20.33 -30.87
C GLU A 44 -3.63 -20.56 -31.77
N LYS A 45 -2.53 -21.06 -31.19
CA LYS A 45 -1.45 -21.73 -31.93
C LYS A 45 -0.95 -22.94 -31.14
N TRP A 46 -1.06 -24.11 -31.75
CA TRP A 46 -0.54 -25.41 -31.30
C TRP A 46 0.99 -25.48 -31.37
N PHE A 47 1.63 -26.12 -30.39
CA PHE A 47 2.88 -26.85 -30.59
C PHE A 47 2.97 -28.12 -29.71
N SER A 48 3.51 -29.17 -30.34
CA SER A 48 3.60 -30.57 -29.93
C SER A 48 4.80 -30.85 -29.01
N LEU A 49 4.61 -31.74 -28.03
CA LEU A 49 5.63 -32.23 -27.09
C LEU A 49 6.21 -33.57 -27.57
N LYS A 50 7.55 -33.68 -27.65
CA LYS A 50 8.26 -34.96 -27.67
C LYS A 50 8.98 -35.19 -26.33
N THR A 51 8.84 -36.43 -25.87
CA THR A 51 9.27 -37.05 -24.61
C THR A 51 10.77 -37.36 -24.56
N VAL A 52 11.39 -37.28 -23.38
CA VAL A 52 12.62 -38.02 -23.03
C VAL A 52 12.55 -38.52 -21.58
N SER A 53 12.97 -39.76 -21.35
CA SER A 53 13.02 -40.47 -20.06
C SER A 53 14.43 -40.38 -19.40
N PRO A 54 14.61 -40.83 -18.14
CA PRO A 54 15.58 -40.26 -17.22
C PRO A 54 16.82 -41.15 -16.97
N GLN A 55 18.00 -40.55 -16.68
CA GLN A 55 19.02 -41.14 -15.79
C GLN A 55 19.92 -40.09 -15.10
N ASN A 56 20.02 -40.27 -13.77
CA ASN A 56 21.18 -40.16 -12.87
C ASN A 56 21.86 -38.81 -12.51
N ALA A 57 21.54 -38.38 -11.28
CA ALA A 57 22.45 -38.07 -10.16
C ALA A 57 23.93 -37.72 -10.43
N LYS A 58 24.29 -36.45 -10.19
CA LYS A 58 25.32 -36.02 -9.22
C LYS A 58 25.44 -34.48 -9.18
N ALA A 59 25.84 -34.01 -8.00
CA ALA A 59 26.51 -32.74 -7.70
C ALA A 59 25.65 -31.51 -7.34
N MET A 60 25.66 -31.23 -6.03
CA MET A 60 25.72 -29.89 -5.43
C MET A 60 26.68 -28.97 -6.20
N ASN A 61 26.39 -27.67 -6.17
CA ASN A 61 27.09 -26.52 -6.77
C ASN A 61 26.51 -25.97 -8.07
N LEU A 62 25.28 -25.44 -8.04
CA LEU A 62 24.81 -24.49 -9.06
C LEU A 62 23.76 -23.49 -8.53
N LEU A 63 24.12 -22.74 -7.49
CA LEU A 63 23.38 -21.53 -7.05
C LEU A 63 24.20 -20.23 -7.14
N ILE A 64 25.37 -20.27 -7.77
CA ILE A 64 26.22 -19.09 -8.00
C ILE A 64 26.69 -19.12 -9.45
N ALA A 65 25.81 -18.81 -10.40
CA ALA A 65 26.14 -18.39 -11.76
C ALA A 65 24.87 -18.26 -12.61
N LYS A 66 24.17 -17.12 -12.51
CA LYS A 66 23.39 -16.55 -13.62
C LYS A 66 23.15 -15.06 -13.40
N ALA A 67 24.22 -14.36 -13.05
CA ALA A 67 24.45 -12.99 -13.49
C ALA A 67 25.41 -13.06 -14.67
N ARG A 68 25.13 -12.26 -15.72
CA ARG A 68 25.92 -11.97 -16.94
C ARG A 68 25.48 -12.68 -18.23
N TYR A 69 24.77 -11.88 -19.05
CA TYR A 69 24.78 -11.78 -20.53
C TYR A 69 24.37 -13.02 -21.34
N VAL A 70 23.48 -12.96 -22.36
CA VAL A 70 23.37 -11.98 -23.47
C VAL A 70 21.91 -11.83 -23.92
N ARG A 71 21.41 -10.59 -24.01
CA ARG A 71 20.30 -10.21 -24.90
C ARG A 71 20.90 -9.78 -26.24
N LYS A 72 20.58 -10.51 -27.33
CA LYS A 72 20.72 -10.01 -28.70
C LYS A 72 19.45 -9.21 -29.05
N LYS A 73 19.66 -8.09 -29.74
CA LYS A 73 18.66 -7.16 -30.28
C LYS A 73 17.62 -7.89 -31.15
N ASP A 74 16.37 -7.48 -31.02
CA ASP A 74 15.52 -7.18 -32.18
C ASP A 74 14.49 -6.10 -31.82
N GLU A 75 14.22 -5.26 -32.81
CA GLU A 75 13.47 -4.00 -32.76
C GLU A 75 11.95 -4.21 -32.70
N GLY A 76 11.24 -3.26 -32.08
CA GLY A 76 9.87 -2.92 -32.48
C GLY A 76 8.75 -3.25 -31.48
N SER A 77 8.02 -2.18 -31.12
CA SER A 77 6.67 -2.11 -30.55
C SER A 77 6.52 -2.03 -29.00
N ASN A 78 6.00 -0.87 -28.60
CA ASN A 78 5.54 -0.50 -27.26
C ASN A 78 4.49 -1.47 -26.70
N LYS A 79 4.80 -2.13 -25.58
CA LYS A 79 3.81 -2.52 -24.55
C LYS A 79 4.44 -2.42 -23.17
N GLN A 80 3.79 -1.62 -22.33
CA GLN A 80 4.17 -1.27 -20.97
C GLN A 80 3.93 -2.47 -20.05
N VAL A 81 5.01 -3.04 -19.50
CA VAL A 81 4.97 -4.13 -18.51
C VAL A 81 5.12 -3.51 -17.13
N SER A 82 4.13 -3.71 -16.25
CA SER A 82 4.19 -3.30 -14.85
C SER A 82 5.07 -4.29 -14.07
N ALA A 83 6.11 -3.76 -13.42
CA ALA A 83 6.88 -4.50 -12.43
C ALA A 83 6.36 -4.12 -11.03
N ASP A 84 5.85 -5.13 -10.32
CA ASP A 84 5.52 -5.05 -8.89
C ASP A 84 6.83 -4.94 -8.09
N SER A 85 7.06 -3.80 -7.43
CA SER A 85 8.09 -3.61 -6.41
C SER A 85 7.44 -3.37 -5.04
N PRO A 86 8.05 -3.79 -3.91
CA PRO A 86 7.42 -3.76 -2.60
C PRO A 86 7.21 -2.33 -2.12
N HIS A 87 5.96 -1.93 -1.97
CA HIS A 87 5.56 -0.58 -1.60
C HIS A 87 5.77 -0.33 -0.10
N MET A 88 6.79 0.45 0.25
CA MET A 88 6.75 1.27 1.47
C MET A 88 5.74 2.41 1.24
N PHE A 89 4.90 2.66 2.24
CA PHE A 89 3.72 3.55 2.29
C PHE A 89 2.39 2.94 1.83
N ALA A 90 1.48 2.84 2.80
CA ALA A 90 0.09 2.47 2.61
C ALA A 90 -0.58 3.44 1.62
N ALA A 91 -1.00 2.89 0.49
CA ALA A 91 -1.85 3.59 -0.46
C ALA A 91 -3.22 3.84 0.19
N GLY A 92 -3.43 5.03 0.74
CA GLY A 92 -4.75 5.57 1.07
C GLY A 92 -5.52 5.78 -0.24
N ALA A 93 -6.55 4.96 -0.44
CA ALA A 93 -7.38 4.95 -1.63
C ALA A 93 -8.34 6.14 -1.62
N ALA A 94 -8.09 7.15 -2.45
CA ALA A 94 -8.99 8.28 -2.63
C ALA A 94 -10.26 7.85 -3.38
N LYS A 95 -11.43 7.86 -2.71
CA LYS A 95 -12.73 7.69 -3.38
C LYS A 95 -13.71 8.78 -2.96
N LYS A 96 -13.38 10.04 -3.26
CA LYS A 96 -14.36 11.13 -3.37
C LYS A 96 -13.93 12.20 -4.36
N ARG A 97 -14.15 11.95 -5.66
CA ARG A 97 -14.12 13.00 -6.70
C ARG A 97 -15.01 12.73 -7.93
N SER A 98 -15.89 11.73 -7.88
CA SER A 98 -16.94 11.58 -8.89
C SER A 98 -18.12 12.55 -8.70
N GLN A 99 -18.12 13.39 -7.65
CA GLN A 99 -19.27 14.24 -7.31
C GLN A 99 -19.08 15.75 -7.54
N MET A 100 -18.03 16.20 -8.24
CA MET A 100 -17.82 17.64 -8.52
C MET A 100 -17.74 18.02 -10.01
N ASN A 101 -18.28 17.19 -10.91
CA ASN A 101 -18.58 17.65 -12.26
C ASN A 101 -20.05 18.12 -12.31
N PRO A 102 -20.37 19.28 -12.91
CA PRO A 102 -21.75 19.69 -13.17
C PRO A 102 -22.43 18.67 -14.12
N PRO A 103 -23.76 18.52 -14.08
CA PRO A 103 -24.46 17.45 -14.80
C PRO A 103 -24.38 17.69 -16.30
N SER A 104 -23.43 17.04 -16.97
CA SER A 104 -23.37 17.02 -18.43
C SER A 104 -24.37 15.99 -18.93
N LYS A 105 -25.51 16.50 -19.44
CA LYS A 105 -26.47 15.91 -20.40
C LYS A 105 -26.87 14.44 -20.17
N GLU A 106 -28.16 14.25 -19.91
CA GLU A 106 -28.91 13.00 -19.93
C GLU A 106 -28.22 11.87 -20.71
N HIS A 107 -27.49 11.04 -19.99
CA HIS A 107 -27.18 9.71 -20.47
C HIS A 107 -28.48 8.91 -20.39
N VAL A 108 -29.11 8.72 -21.54
CA VAL A 108 -30.16 7.71 -21.75
C VAL A 108 -29.70 6.43 -21.05
N LEU A 109 -30.43 6.06 -20.00
CA LEU A 109 -30.21 4.81 -19.28
C LEU A 109 -30.19 3.68 -20.31
N PRO A 110 -29.15 2.84 -20.36
CA PRO A 110 -29.26 1.61 -21.10
C PRO A 110 -30.40 0.79 -20.49
N PRO A 111 -31.17 0.04 -21.30
CA PRO A 111 -32.34 -0.66 -20.81
C PRO A 111 -31.94 -1.57 -19.65
N VAL A 112 -32.74 -1.53 -18.59
CA VAL A 112 -32.61 -2.33 -17.36
C VAL A 112 -32.37 -3.78 -17.76
N LYS A 113 -31.11 -4.24 -17.66
CA LYS A 113 -30.81 -5.67 -17.73
C LYS A 113 -31.53 -6.32 -16.54
N ASN A 114 -32.37 -7.31 -16.82
CA ASN A 114 -33.09 -8.12 -15.82
C ASN A 114 -32.25 -8.30 -14.55
N ILE A 115 -32.67 -7.68 -13.45
CA ILE A 115 -32.04 -7.86 -12.14
C ILE A 115 -32.40 -9.27 -11.70
N PHE A 116 -31.50 -10.23 -11.90
CA PHE A 116 -31.66 -11.57 -11.35
C PHE A 116 -31.66 -11.44 -9.81
N GLN A 117 -32.79 -11.76 -9.18
CA GLN A 117 -32.93 -11.65 -7.73
C GLN A 117 -32.29 -12.86 -7.06
N LEU A 118 -31.29 -12.62 -6.20
CA LEU A 118 -30.64 -13.70 -5.46
C LEU A 118 -31.59 -14.32 -4.43
N PRO A 119 -31.54 -15.65 -4.22
CA PRO A 119 -32.31 -16.30 -3.17
C PRO A 119 -31.96 -15.74 -1.79
N THR A 120 -32.99 -15.48 -1.00
CA THR A 120 -32.86 -15.00 0.39
C THR A 120 -32.94 -16.13 1.43
N LYS A 121 -33.34 -17.33 0.99
CA LYS A 121 -33.45 -18.55 1.80
C LYS A 121 -32.79 -19.74 1.09
N PRO A 122 -32.31 -20.74 1.83
CA PRO A 122 -31.77 -21.97 1.26
C PRO A 122 -32.83 -22.66 0.39
N LEU A 123 -32.46 -22.99 -0.85
CA LEU A 123 -33.32 -23.69 -1.79
C LEU A 123 -33.01 -25.20 -1.81
N ASN A 124 -34.03 -26.00 -2.16
CA ASN A 124 -33.92 -27.43 -2.40
C ASN A 124 -33.43 -27.73 -3.84
N SER A 125 -33.23 -29.02 -4.17
CA SER A 125 -32.67 -29.41 -5.48
C SER A 125 -33.55 -29.01 -6.66
N GLU A 126 -34.87 -29.17 -6.56
CA GLU A 126 -35.83 -28.88 -7.63
C GLU A 126 -35.93 -27.37 -7.89
N GLU A 127 -35.89 -26.56 -6.83
CA GLU A 127 -35.88 -25.10 -6.91
C GLU A 127 -34.61 -24.58 -7.58
N TRP A 128 -33.45 -25.18 -7.29
CA TRP A 128 -32.20 -24.86 -7.99
C TRP A 128 -32.21 -25.28 -9.46
N ASP A 129 -32.86 -26.40 -9.78
CA ASP A 129 -33.01 -26.87 -11.16
C ASP A 129 -33.81 -25.87 -11.99
N LYS A 130 -34.94 -25.42 -11.44
CA LYS A 130 -35.78 -24.40 -12.08
C LYS A 130 -35.03 -23.09 -12.31
N LEU A 131 -34.27 -22.61 -11.32
CA LEU A 131 -33.46 -21.39 -11.47
C LEU A 131 -32.36 -21.54 -12.52
N LYS A 132 -31.78 -22.73 -12.66
CA LYS A 132 -30.80 -23.03 -13.70
C LYS A 132 -31.43 -23.05 -15.09
N GLU A 133 -32.63 -23.61 -15.23
CA GLU A 133 -33.38 -23.62 -16.50
C GLU A 133 -33.75 -22.21 -16.97
N ASP A 134 -34.13 -21.33 -16.03
CA ASP A 134 -34.44 -19.93 -16.32
C ASP A 134 -33.21 -19.09 -16.71
N PHE A 135 -31.99 -19.62 -16.46
CA PHE A 135 -30.73 -18.93 -16.74
C PHE A 135 -30.30 -19.09 -18.20
N LYS A 136 -30.48 -18.04 -19.00
CA LYS A 136 -30.23 -18.04 -20.45
C LYS A 136 -28.78 -17.75 -20.88
N GLU A 137 -27.85 -17.51 -19.94
CA GLU A 137 -26.45 -17.20 -20.29
C GLU A 137 -25.58 -18.46 -20.44
N LYS A 138 -24.55 -18.40 -21.29
CA LYS A 138 -23.61 -19.52 -21.56
C LYS A 138 -22.55 -19.74 -20.46
N ALA A 139 -22.63 -19.04 -19.34
CA ALA A 139 -21.69 -19.21 -18.24
C ALA A 139 -22.04 -20.46 -17.41
N ASN A 140 -21.04 -21.06 -16.76
CA ASN A 140 -21.27 -22.07 -15.73
C ASN A 140 -22.13 -21.44 -14.61
N PHE A 141 -23.40 -21.86 -14.54
CA PHE A 141 -24.41 -21.26 -13.67
C PHE A 141 -24.00 -21.36 -12.20
N GLU A 142 -23.47 -22.51 -11.78
CA GLU A 142 -23.01 -22.79 -10.41
C GLU A 142 -21.94 -21.78 -9.97
N ASN A 143 -20.95 -21.54 -10.83
CA ASN A 143 -19.88 -20.59 -10.54
C ASN A 143 -20.37 -19.14 -10.63
N TRP A 144 -21.28 -18.84 -11.55
CA TRP A 144 -21.84 -17.50 -11.69
C TRP A 144 -22.68 -17.14 -10.46
N ILE A 145 -23.59 -18.01 -10.03
CA ILE A 145 -24.52 -17.72 -8.93
C ILE A 145 -23.78 -17.51 -7.61
N ILE A 146 -22.81 -18.37 -7.28
CA ILE A 146 -22.03 -18.20 -6.05
C ILE A 146 -21.16 -16.94 -6.12
N SER A 147 -20.70 -16.54 -7.32
CA SER A 147 -19.95 -15.29 -7.48
C SER A 147 -20.84 -14.07 -7.23
N GLN A 148 -22.12 -14.13 -7.58
CA GLN A 148 -23.08 -13.10 -7.20
C GLN A 148 -23.37 -13.12 -5.69
N MET A 149 -23.49 -14.29 -5.08
CA MET A 149 -23.63 -14.42 -3.62
C MET A 149 -22.43 -13.82 -2.86
N VAL A 150 -21.21 -14.03 -3.36
CA VAL A 150 -19.99 -13.41 -2.82
C VAL A 150 -20.05 -11.88 -2.91
N LYS A 151 -20.49 -11.33 -4.04
CA LYS A 151 -20.64 -9.88 -4.24
C LYS A 151 -21.71 -9.26 -3.34
N CYS A 152 -22.79 -10.00 -3.09
CA CYS A 152 -23.92 -9.54 -2.28
C CYS A 152 -23.82 -9.97 -0.80
N HIS A 153 -22.73 -10.64 -0.41
CA HIS A 153 -22.52 -11.17 0.95
C HIS A 153 -23.71 -12.00 1.46
N SER A 154 -24.28 -12.84 0.60
CA SER A 154 -25.42 -13.71 0.94
C SER A 154 -25.11 -14.62 2.14
N SER A 155 -26.15 -15.14 2.79
CA SER A 155 -25.98 -16.02 3.95
C SER A 155 -25.26 -17.31 3.59
N VAL A 156 -24.52 -17.84 4.57
CA VAL A 156 -23.77 -19.10 4.40
C VAL A 156 -24.71 -20.26 4.12
N ASP A 157 -25.91 -20.29 4.71
CA ASP A 157 -26.89 -21.36 4.48
C ASP A 157 -27.40 -21.40 3.02
N VAL A 158 -27.59 -20.22 2.41
CA VAL A 158 -28.00 -20.12 0.99
C VAL A 158 -26.89 -20.65 0.09
N ALA A 159 -25.64 -20.23 0.34
CA ALA A 159 -24.49 -20.71 -0.43
C ALA A 159 -24.26 -22.22 -0.21
N LYS A 160 -24.48 -22.72 1.01
CA LYS A 160 -24.37 -24.13 1.36
C LYS A 160 -25.40 -24.97 0.60
N SER A 161 -26.60 -24.45 0.37
CA SER A 161 -27.62 -25.15 -0.40
C SER A 161 -27.24 -25.27 -1.88
N VAL A 162 -26.51 -24.30 -2.46
CA VAL A 162 -25.87 -24.45 -3.78
C VAL A 162 -24.85 -25.59 -3.77
N LEU A 163 -23.98 -25.65 -2.76
CA LEU A 163 -22.96 -26.70 -2.66
C LEU A 163 -23.60 -28.09 -2.54
N ALA A 164 -24.66 -28.21 -1.74
CA ALA A 164 -25.40 -29.46 -1.57
C ALA A 164 -26.05 -29.92 -2.89
N TRP A 165 -26.67 -29.00 -3.62
CA TRP A 165 -27.26 -29.27 -4.92
C TRP A 165 -26.22 -29.70 -5.97
N VAL A 166 -25.09 -28.99 -6.05
CA VAL A 166 -23.98 -29.36 -6.95
C VAL A 166 -23.40 -30.73 -6.57
N ALA A 167 -23.21 -30.99 -5.28
CA ALA A 167 -22.71 -32.28 -4.80
C ALA A 167 -23.66 -33.43 -5.13
N ALA A 168 -24.98 -33.23 -4.97
CA ALA A 168 -25.99 -34.25 -5.30
C ALA A 168 -25.95 -34.65 -6.78
N LYS A 169 -25.68 -33.69 -7.68
CA LYS A 169 -25.57 -33.93 -9.12
C LYS A 169 -24.25 -34.53 -9.58
N ASN A 170 -23.17 -34.28 -8.83
CA ASN A 170 -21.81 -34.64 -9.22
C ASN A 170 -21.22 -35.74 -8.33
N ASN A 171 -22.03 -36.71 -7.87
CA ASN A 171 -21.58 -37.84 -7.04
C ASN A 171 -20.79 -37.41 -5.78
N GLY A 172 -21.18 -36.30 -5.15
CA GLY A 172 -20.51 -35.74 -3.97
C GLY A 172 -19.26 -34.90 -4.27
N ILE A 173 -18.93 -34.66 -5.54
CA ILE A 173 -17.76 -33.88 -5.95
C ILE A 173 -18.17 -32.41 -6.12
N ILE A 174 -17.42 -31.54 -5.45
CA ILE A 174 -17.58 -30.08 -5.54
C ILE A 174 -16.28 -29.55 -6.14
N GLY A 175 -16.40 -28.70 -7.16
CA GLY A 175 -15.26 -28.08 -7.81
C GLY A 175 -14.52 -27.12 -6.89
N TYR A 176 -13.20 -27.02 -7.10
CA TYR A 176 -12.30 -26.17 -6.30
C TYR A 176 -12.76 -24.71 -6.23
N ASP A 177 -13.12 -24.10 -7.37
CA ASP A 177 -13.56 -22.71 -7.45
C ASP A 177 -14.83 -22.42 -6.61
N LEU A 178 -15.76 -23.37 -6.56
CA LEU A 178 -16.97 -23.28 -5.74
C LEU A 178 -16.62 -23.33 -4.24
N LEU A 179 -15.69 -24.21 -3.85
CA LEU A 179 -15.21 -24.33 -2.47
C LEU A 179 -14.50 -23.05 -2.01
N VAL A 180 -13.65 -22.44 -2.83
CA VAL A 180 -12.95 -21.19 -2.48
C VAL A 180 -13.94 -20.04 -2.28
N LYS A 181 -14.97 -19.92 -3.13
CA LYS A 181 -16.01 -18.88 -3.00
C LYS A 181 -16.92 -19.12 -1.79
N TYR A 182 -17.23 -20.37 -1.48
CA TYR A 182 -17.93 -20.72 -0.26
C TYR A 182 -17.10 -20.43 0.99
N LEU A 183 -15.81 -20.80 0.98
CA LEU A 183 -14.86 -20.48 2.05
C LEU A 183 -14.80 -18.98 2.30
N TYR A 184 -14.75 -18.16 1.25
CA TYR A 184 -14.79 -16.70 1.38
C TYR A 184 -16.02 -16.24 2.18
N LEU A 185 -17.22 -16.74 1.85
CA LEU A 185 -18.45 -16.41 2.58
C LEU A 185 -18.39 -16.90 4.04
N CYS A 186 -17.85 -18.09 4.29
CA CYS A 186 -17.68 -18.62 5.64
C CYS A 186 -16.74 -17.75 6.48
N VAL A 187 -15.60 -17.32 5.91
CA VAL A 187 -14.65 -16.40 6.53
C VAL A 187 -15.28 -15.03 6.79
N PHE A 188 -16.02 -14.50 5.81
CA PHE A 188 -16.70 -13.21 5.92
C PHE A 188 -17.73 -13.20 7.06
N HIS A 189 -18.54 -14.25 7.16
CA HIS A 189 -19.57 -14.41 8.20
C HIS A 189 -19.04 -15.07 9.49
N LYS A 190 -17.73 -15.32 9.59
CA LYS A 190 -17.06 -15.93 10.76
C LYS A 190 -17.64 -17.29 11.19
N GLN A 191 -18.08 -18.12 10.23
CA GLN A 191 -18.63 -19.45 10.47
C GLN A 191 -17.51 -20.48 10.65
N THR A 192 -16.97 -20.61 11.85
CA THR A 192 -15.76 -21.41 12.14
C THR A 192 -15.93 -22.91 11.86
N SER A 193 -17.10 -23.49 12.12
CA SER A 193 -17.36 -24.91 11.81
C SER A 193 -17.30 -25.18 10.31
N GLU A 194 -17.94 -24.33 9.50
CA GLU A 194 -17.94 -24.46 8.03
C GLU A 194 -16.54 -24.27 7.45
N ILE A 195 -15.75 -23.34 8.01
CA ILE A 195 -14.35 -23.12 7.59
C ILE A 195 -13.54 -24.39 7.80
N ILE A 196 -13.68 -25.04 8.97
CA ILE A 196 -12.97 -26.28 9.29
C ILE A 196 -13.39 -27.41 8.35
N ASP A 197 -14.70 -27.57 8.09
CA ASP A 197 -15.20 -28.59 7.17
C ASP A 197 -14.64 -28.40 5.76
N VAL A 198 -14.68 -27.16 5.25
CA VAL A 198 -14.12 -26.83 3.92
C VAL A 198 -12.62 -27.06 3.88
N TYR A 199 -11.90 -26.69 4.95
CA TYR A 199 -10.46 -26.92 5.05
C TYR A 199 -10.11 -28.40 4.95
N GLU A 200 -10.80 -29.29 5.68
CA GLU A 200 -10.59 -30.74 5.60
C GLU A 200 -10.88 -31.29 4.20
N ILE A 201 -11.98 -30.85 3.57
CA ILE A 201 -12.31 -31.24 2.20
C ILE A 201 -11.19 -30.84 1.24
N MET A 202 -10.70 -29.60 1.35
CA MET A 202 -9.64 -29.09 0.48
C MET A 202 -8.32 -29.82 0.70
N LYS A 203 -7.95 -30.08 1.97
CA LYS A 203 -6.74 -30.81 2.37
C LYS A 203 -6.75 -32.27 1.88
N ALA A 204 -7.90 -32.93 1.95
CA ALA A 204 -8.05 -34.31 1.49
C ALA A 204 -8.02 -34.44 -0.06
N ARG A 205 -8.55 -33.45 -0.78
CA ARG A 205 -8.72 -33.51 -2.23
C ARG A 205 -7.58 -32.88 -3.03
N TYR A 206 -6.93 -31.85 -2.50
CA TYR A 206 -5.96 -31.05 -3.25
C TYR A 206 -4.60 -31.05 -2.54
N LYS A 207 -3.55 -31.46 -3.27
CA LYS A 207 -2.18 -31.49 -2.75
C LYS A 207 -1.56 -30.10 -2.57
N ARG A 208 -2.00 -29.13 -3.38
CA ARG A 208 -1.53 -27.74 -3.36
C ARG A 208 -2.72 -26.84 -3.66
N LEU A 209 -2.82 -25.75 -2.91
CA LEU A 209 -3.82 -24.71 -3.12
C LEU A 209 -3.15 -23.49 -3.74
N GLU A 210 -3.94 -22.61 -4.36
CA GLU A 210 -3.40 -21.33 -4.82
C GLU A 210 -3.22 -20.36 -3.65
N SER A 211 -2.40 -19.31 -3.83
CA SER A 211 -2.07 -18.34 -2.77
C SER A 211 -3.30 -17.65 -2.17
N GLY A 212 -4.35 -17.41 -2.98
CA GLY A 212 -5.62 -16.85 -2.53
C GLY A 212 -6.35 -17.75 -1.54
N ALA A 213 -6.44 -19.05 -1.83
CA ALA A 213 -7.09 -20.02 -0.95
C ALA A 213 -6.31 -20.21 0.37
N TYR A 214 -4.97 -20.28 0.30
CA TYR A 214 -4.13 -20.29 1.51
C TYR A 214 -4.40 -19.06 2.40
N THR A 215 -4.49 -17.87 1.80
CA THR A 215 -4.77 -16.62 2.52
C THR A 215 -6.14 -16.65 3.22
N LEU A 216 -7.17 -17.16 2.55
CA LEU A 216 -8.51 -17.31 3.14
C LEU A 216 -8.52 -18.33 4.28
N LEU A 217 -7.84 -19.47 4.11
CA LEU A 217 -7.75 -20.50 5.15
C LEU A 217 -7.01 -19.99 6.39
N ILE A 218 -5.88 -19.29 6.21
CA ILE A 218 -5.15 -18.63 7.31
C ILE A 218 -6.11 -17.72 8.08
N ARG A 219 -6.80 -16.81 7.38
CA ARG A 219 -7.73 -15.87 8.02
C ARG A 219 -8.94 -16.54 8.67
N GLY A 220 -9.39 -17.66 8.14
CA GLY A 220 -10.49 -18.42 8.72
C GLY A 220 -10.10 -19.18 9.99
N LEU A 221 -8.88 -19.73 10.04
CA LEU A 221 -8.42 -20.60 11.11
C LEU A 221 -7.95 -19.84 12.36
N ILE A 222 -7.50 -18.59 12.25
CA ILE A 222 -6.88 -17.85 13.36
C ILE A 222 -7.79 -17.65 14.58
N HIS A 223 -9.11 -17.67 14.41
CA HIS A 223 -10.10 -17.54 15.50
C HIS A 223 -10.58 -18.90 16.04
N THR A 224 -9.97 -20.01 15.61
CA THR A 224 -10.36 -21.37 15.99
C THR A 224 -9.30 -22.02 16.88
N ASP A 225 -9.66 -23.12 17.55
CA ASP A 225 -8.68 -23.94 18.30
C ASP A 225 -7.58 -24.54 17.40
N ARG A 226 -7.81 -24.55 16.08
CA ARG A 226 -6.87 -25.03 15.06
C ARG A 226 -5.98 -23.93 14.47
N TRP A 227 -5.87 -22.77 15.15
CA TRP A 227 -5.09 -21.63 14.65
C TRP A 227 -3.62 -21.96 14.34
N ARG A 228 -3.02 -22.96 15.01
CA ARG A 228 -1.65 -23.43 14.71
C ARG A 228 -1.51 -23.96 13.29
N GLU A 229 -2.58 -24.47 12.68
CA GLU A 229 -2.56 -24.88 11.27
C GLU A 229 -2.49 -23.68 10.33
N ALA A 230 -2.95 -22.49 10.73
CA ALA A 230 -2.70 -21.26 9.98
C ALA A 230 -1.20 -20.94 9.90
N LEU A 231 -0.43 -21.24 10.96
CA LEU A 231 1.03 -21.09 10.94
C LEU A 231 1.68 -22.10 9.99
N LEU A 232 1.22 -23.36 9.97
CA LEU A 232 1.71 -24.35 9.01
C LEU A 232 1.44 -23.93 7.56
N LEU A 233 0.26 -23.37 7.30
CA LEU A 233 -0.10 -22.82 6.01
C LEU A 233 0.80 -21.63 5.64
N LEU A 234 1.15 -20.77 6.61
CA LEU A 234 2.10 -19.69 6.40
C LEU A 234 3.50 -20.22 6.04
N GLU A 235 3.99 -21.25 6.74
CA GLU A 235 5.26 -21.92 6.43
C GLU A 235 5.26 -22.54 5.02
N ASP A 236 4.13 -23.10 4.58
CA ASP A 236 3.99 -23.61 3.22
C ASP A 236 4.07 -22.50 2.17
N ILE A 237 3.52 -21.31 2.45
CA ILE A 237 3.70 -20.13 1.59
C ILE A 237 5.18 -19.73 1.54
N LYS A 238 5.86 -19.65 2.69
CA LYS A 238 7.29 -19.25 2.79
C LYS A 238 8.21 -20.13 1.94
N LYS A 239 7.89 -21.42 1.78
CA LYS A 239 8.66 -22.36 0.93
C LYS A 239 8.63 -21.99 -0.57
N VAL A 240 7.64 -21.25 -1.02
CA VAL A 240 7.45 -20.92 -2.45
C VAL A 240 7.54 -19.42 -2.75
N MET A 241 7.21 -18.56 -1.79
CA MET A 241 7.25 -17.10 -1.95
C MET A 241 7.28 -16.38 -0.61
N ILE A 242 7.58 -15.09 -0.62
CA ILE A 242 7.46 -14.23 0.56
C ILE A 242 5.96 -14.03 0.89
N PRO A 243 5.49 -14.34 2.10
CA PRO A 243 4.10 -14.15 2.48
C PRO A 243 3.68 -12.67 2.42
N SER A 244 2.40 -12.42 2.14
CA SER A 244 1.89 -11.06 2.10
C SER A 244 1.77 -10.45 3.50
N LYS A 245 1.77 -9.11 3.59
CA LYS A 245 1.49 -8.39 4.84
C LYS A 245 0.18 -8.81 5.52
N LYS A 246 -0.82 -9.26 4.75
CA LYS A 246 -2.09 -9.79 5.28
C LYS A 246 -1.89 -11.15 5.95
N ASN A 247 -1.11 -12.05 5.35
CA ASN A 247 -0.86 -13.37 5.93
C ASN A 247 -0.16 -13.26 7.28
N TYR A 248 0.87 -12.42 7.38
CA TYR A 248 1.52 -12.11 8.64
C TYR A 248 0.55 -11.44 9.63
N SER A 249 -0.21 -10.43 9.20
CA SER A 249 -1.19 -9.75 10.07
C SER A 249 -2.18 -10.73 10.69
N ASP A 250 -2.72 -11.64 9.88
CA ASP A 250 -3.69 -12.65 10.33
C ASP A 250 -3.05 -13.61 11.36
N CYS A 251 -1.85 -14.12 11.08
CA CYS A 251 -1.17 -15.03 12.00
C CYS A 251 -0.75 -14.36 13.31
N ILE A 252 -0.28 -13.10 13.25
CA ILE A 252 0.07 -12.31 14.44
C ILE A 252 -1.17 -12.07 15.29
N GLN A 253 -2.28 -11.64 14.69
CA GLN A 253 -3.55 -11.45 15.41
C GLN A 253 -4.06 -12.77 16.01
N GLY A 254 -3.96 -13.88 15.28
CA GLY A 254 -4.27 -15.20 15.80
C GLY A 254 -3.42 -15.56 17.02
N ALA A 255 -2.11 -15.39 16.93
CA ALA A 255 -1.21 -15.67 18.05
C ALA A 255 -1.54 -14.82 19.29
N LEU A 256 -1.80 -13.52 19.12
CA LEU A 256 -2.24 -12.64 20.21
C LEU A 256 -3.59 -13.05 20.80
N PHE A 257 -4.56 -13.40 19.96
CA PHE A 257 -5.88 -13.88 20.40
C PHE A 257 -5.76 -15.14 21.28
N HIS A 258 -4.83 -16.02 20.95
CA HIS A 258 -4.52 -17.24 21.70
C HIS A 258 -3.41 -17.07 22.76
N GLN A 259 -3.07 -15.83 23.12
CA GLN A 259 -2.10 -15.47 24.16
C GLN A 259 -0.66 -15.96 23.91
N ASP A 260 -0.30 -16.35 22.69
CA ASP A 260 1.07 -16.70 22.30
C ASP A 260 1.83 -15.48 21.80
N VAL A 261 2.27 -14.67 22.75
CA VAL A 261 3.00 -13.41 22.51
C VAL A 261 4.33 -13.63 21.81
N ASN A 262 5.01 -14.75 22.10
CA ASN A 262 6.32 -15.04 21.53
C ASN A 262 6.20 -15.29 20.02
N VAL A 263 5.22 -16.09 19.59
CA VAL A 263 4.95 -16.30 18.16
C VAL A 263 4.56 -14.98 17.49
N ALA A 264 3.70 -14.17 18.11
CA ALA A 264 3.30 -12.88 17.57
C ALA A 264 4.52 -11.97 17.32
N TRP A 265 5.44 -11.86 18.29
CA TRP A 265 6.65 -11.05 18.13
C TRP A 265 7.63 -11.62 17.12
N ASN A 266 7.83 -12.95 17.09
CA ASN A 266 8.72 -13.58 16.12
C ASN A 266 8.24 -13.34 14.68
N LEU A 267 6.94 -13.47 14.43
CA LEU A 267 6.35 -13.18 13.12
C LEU A 267 6.44 -11.70 12.76
N TYR A 268 6.29 -10.80 13.73
CA TYR A 268 6.48 -9.37 13.51
C TYR A 268 7.91 -9.03 13.11
N GLN A 269 8.91 -9.58 13.80
CA GLN A 269 10.32 -9.38 13.46
C GLN A 269 10.67 -10.00 12.11
N GLU A 270 10.13 -11.19 11.79
CA GLU A 270 10.30 -11.81 10.48
C GLU A 270 9.70 -10.95 9.35
N LEU A 271 8.50 -10.40 9.56
CA LEU A 271 7.86 -9.47 8.63
C LEU A 271 8.75 -8.25 8.37
N LEU A 272 9.34 -7.66 9.41
CA LEU A 272 10.26 -6.53 9.26
C LEU A 272 11.56 -6.93 8.56
N GLY A 273 12.09 -8.13 8.84
CA GLY A 273 13.28 -8.67 8.19
C GLY A 273 13.13 -8.94 6.69
N HIS A 274 11.89 -8.93 6.18
CA HIS A 274 11.57 -8.99 4.75
C HIS A 274 11.29 -7.61 4.13
N ASP A 275 11.56 -6.52 4.84
CA ASP A 275 11.27 -5.14 4.42
C ASP A 275 9.77 -4.91 4.12
N ILE A 276 8.89 -5.70 4.75
CA ILE A 276 7.44 -5.57 4.58
C ILE A 276 6.93 -4.57 5.61
N VAL A 277 6.24 -3.52 5.14
CA VAL A 277 5.57 -2.58 6.05
C VAL A 277 4.37 -3.27 6.73
N PRO A 278 4.35 -3.34 8.08
CA PRO A 278 3.24 -3.94 8.82
C PRO A 278 1.93 -3.19 8.54
N MET A 279 0.82 -3.91 8.55
CA MET A 279 -0.49 -3.28 8.57
C MET A 279 -0.70 -2.55 9.90
N LEU A 280 -1.28 -1.35 9.89
CA LEU A 280 -1.54 -0.57 11.11
C LEU A 280 -2.47 -1.32 12.07
N GLU A 281 -3.37 -2.14 11.54
CA GLU A 281 -4.23 -3.04 12.31
C GLU A 281 -3.42 -4.11 13.08
N THR A 282 -2.30 -4.56 12.53
CA THR A 282 -1.37 -5.48 13.23
C THR A 282 -0.70 -4.79 14.40
N LEU A 283 -0.23 -3.55 14.19
CA LEU A 283 0.39 -2.76 15.24
C LEU A 283 -0.63 -2.46 16.34
N LYS A 284 -1.85 -2.05 15.96
CA LYS A 284 -2.98 -1.85 16.88
C LYS A 284 -3.26 -3.08 17.74
N ALA A 285 -3.26 -4.28 17.15
CA ALA A 285 -3.54 -5.51 17.89
C ALA A 285 -2.55 -5.75 19.06
N PHE A 286 -1.28 -5.37 18.91
CA PHE A 286 -0.31 -5.45 20.02
C PHE A 286 -0.66 -4.51 21.18
N PHE A 287 -1.15 -3.29 20.90
CA PHE A 287 -1.61 -2.36 21.94
C PHE A 287 -2.93 -2.82 22.58
N ASP A 288 -3.88 -3.32 21.78
CA ASP A 288 -5.14 -3.87 22.28
C ASP A 288 -4.91 -5.04 23.24
N PHE A 289 -3.96 -5.91 22.92
CA PHE A 289 -3.55 -7.03 23.77
C PHE A 289 -2.76 -6.56 25.01
N GLY A 290 -1.90 -5.55 24.83
CA GLY A 290 -1.02 -5.04 25.88
C GLY A 290 -1.72 -4.37 27.05
N LYS A 291 -2.98 -3.95 26.89
CA LYS A 291 -3.73 -3.23 27.95
C LYS A 291 -3.85 -4.03 29.25
N ASP A 292 -3.91 -5.35 29.16
CA ASP A 292 -4.09 -6.27 30.29
C ASP A 292 -2.75 -6.86 30.78
N MET A 293 -1.64 -6.55 30.09
CA MET A 293 -0.31 -7.08 30.38
C MET A 293 0.48 -6.14 31.29
N LYS A 294 1.09 -6.72 32.34
CA LYS A 294 1.97 -6.02 33.29
C LYS A 294 3.40 -6.54 33.17
N ASP A 295 3.96 -6.43 31.97
CA ASP A 295 5.32 -6.85 31.66
C ASP A 295 6.09 -5.67 31.05
N ASP A 296 7.20 -5.30 31.68
CA ASP A 296 8.08 -4.22 31.23
C ASP A 296 8.72 -4.54 29.88
N GLN A 297 9.04 -5.82 29.60
CA GLN A 297 9.60 -6.21 28.31
C GLN A 297 8.59 -6.01 27.19
N TYR A 298 7.32 -6.37 27.42
CA TYR A 298 6.25 -6.10 26.48
C TYR A 298 6.05 -4.59 26.26
N SER A 299 6.10 -3.81 27.34
CA SER A 299 5.95 -2.35 27.28
C SER A 299 7.05 -1.69 26.46
N ASN A 300 8.30 -2.14 26.58
CA ASN A 300 9.42 -1.68 25.77
C ASN A 300 9.20 -1.97 24.27
N LYS A 301 8.70 -3.18 23.93
CA LYS A 301 8.38 -3.53 22.54
C LYS A 301 7.26 -2.68 21.94
N LEU A 302 6.27 -2.27 22.74
CA LEU A 302 5.23 -1.34 22.28
C LEU A 302 5.80 0.07 22.02
N GLN A 303 6.74 0.53 22.84
CA GLN A 303 7.45 1.78 22.57
C GLN A 303 8.30 1.68 21.30
N ASP A 304 8.92 0.54 21.02
CA ASP A 304 9.63 0.29 19.76
C ASP A 304 8.70 0.39 18.55
N ILE A 305 7.42 -0.02 18.67
CA ILE A 305 6.42 0.21 17.61
C ILE A 305 6.18 1.71 17.40
N LEU A 306 6.09 2.52 18.46
CA LEU A 306 5.93 3.98 18.31
C LEU A 306 7.16 4.61 17.65
N LEU A 307 8.36 4.12 17.97
CA LEU A 307 9.59 4.54 17.31
C LEU A 307 9.62 4.08 15.85
N TYR A 308 9.08 2.90 15.53
CA TYR A 308 8.90 2.44 14.16
C TYR A 308 7.97 3.39 13.39
N LEU A 309 6.84 3.81 13.98
CA LEU A 309 5.94 4.80 13.38
C LEU A 309 6.66 6.14 13.14
N ARG A 310 7.43 6.63 14.11
CA ARG A 310 8.26 7.84 14.00
C ARG A 310 9.25 7.74 12.84
N ASN A 311 10.05 6.67 12.82
CA ASN A 311 11.14 6.52 11.85
C ASN A 311 10.65 6.32 10.41
N ASN A 312 9.43 5.80 10.24
CA ASN A 312 8.82 5.55 8.93
C ASN A 312 7.76 6.59 8.54
N GLN A 313 7.59 7.66 9.32
CA GLN A 313 6.57 8.70 9.09
C GLN A 313 5.15 8.12 8.91
N LEU A 314 4.80 7.13 9.73
CA LEU A 314 3.50 6.48 9.72
C LEU A 314 2.61 7.05 10.82
N TYR A 315 1.33 7.22 10.50
CA TYR A 315 0.35 7.76 11.42
C TYR A 315 -0.71 6.70 11.72
N PRO A 316 -1.05 6.46 13.00
CA PRO A 316 -2.20 5.63 13.33
C PRO A 316 -3.50 6.25 12.81
N GLY A 317 -4.48 5.41 12.48
CA GLY A 317 -5.88 5.85 12.36
C GLY A 317 -6.49 6.11 13.73
N GLU A 318 -7.69 6.70 13.78
CA GLU A 318 -8.33 7.14 15.02
C GLU A 318 -8.54 5.99 16.01
N SER A 319 -9.03 4.83 15.55
CA SER A 319 -9.20 3.65 16.42
C SER A 319 -7.89 3.13 17.01
N PHE A 320 -6.78 3.23 16.26
CA PHE A 320 -5.46 2.84 16.74
C PHE A 320 -4.93 3.86 17.77
N ALA A 321 -5.11 5.16 17.54
CA ALA A 321 -4.78 6.19 18.53
C ALA A 321 -5.51 5.96 19.87
N HIS A 322 -6.80 5.56 19.84
CA HIS A 322 -7.53 5.17 21.04
C HIS A 322 -6.93 3.94 21.75
N SER A 323 -6.41 2.97 20.99
CA SER A 323 -5.79 1.77 21.55
C SER A 323 -4.47 2.10 22.22
N ILE A 324 -3.67 2.98 21.61
CA ILE A 324 -2.44 3.53 22.20
C ILE A 324 -2.76 4.27 23.50
N LYS A 325 -3.75 5.18 23.47
CA LYS A 325 -4.21 5.92 24.65
C LYS A 325 -4.58 4.97 25.80
N THR A 326 -5.41 3.98 25.50
CA THR A 326 -5.90 3.01 26.49
C THR A 326 -4.76 2.21 27.12
N TRP A 327 -3.78 1.80 26.31
CA TRP A 327 -2.60 1.10 26.81
C TRP A 327 -1.75 1.98 27.73
N PHE A 328 -1.41 3.21 27.33
CA PHE A 328 -0.63 4.11 28.19
C PHE A 328 -1.31 4.34 29.54
N GLU A 329 -2.63 4.57 29.54
CA GLU A 329 -3.43 4.77 30.75
C GLU A 329 -3.57 3.50 31.61
N SER A 330 -3.33 2.31 31.05
CA SER A 330 -3.36 1.05 31.81
C SER A 330 -2.02 0.69 32.47
N VAL A 331 -0.92 1.36 32.10
CA VAL A 331 0.41 1.10 32.67
C VAL A 331 0.43 1.45 34.18
N PRO A 332 0.60 0.45 35.07
CA PRO A 332 0.54 0.69 36.52
C PRO A 332 1.70 1.58 37.00
N GLY A 333 1.42 2.49 37.93
CA GLY A 333 2.46 3.30 38.59
C GLY A 333 2.94 4.53 37.81
N GLU A 334 2.70 4.60 36.50
CA GLU A 334 3.22 5.68 35.65
C GLU A 334 2.27 6.88 35.50
N GLN A 335 1.01 6.73 35.92
CA GLN A 335 0.00 7.80 35.97
C GLN A 335 -0.14 8.61 34.65
N TRP A 336 -0.04 7.93 33.51
CA TRP A 336 -0.26 8.54 32.21
C TRP A 336 -1.69 9.06 32.07
N THR A 337 -1.83 10.23 31.46
CA THR A 337 -3.11 10.80 31.05
C THR A 337 -3.07 11.10 29.56
N GLY A 338 -4.06 10.61 28.82
CA GLY A 338 -4.18 10.86 27.39
C GLY A 338 -5.29 11.86 27.05
N GLN A 339 -5.04 12.75 26.10
CA GLN A 339 -6.01 13.68 25.56
C GLN A 339 -5.86 13.80 24.04
N PHE A 340 -6.98 13.71 23.33
CA PHE A 340 -7.03 14.07 21.91
C PHE A 340 -7.08 15.59 21.78
N THR A 341 -6.16 16.14 20.99
CA THR A 341 -5.87 17.57 20.95
C THR A 341 -5.42 18.01 19.56
N THR A 342 -5.12 19.30 19.42
CA THR A 342 -4.47 19.89 18.25
C THR A 342 -3.27 20.72 18.68
N VAL A 343 -2.44 21.10 17.71
CA VAL A 343 -1.24 21.92 17.93
C VAL A 343 -1.53 23.31 17.38
N GLN A 344 -1.19 24.34 18.15
CA GLN A 344 -1.30 25.73 17.73
C GLN A 344 -0.32 26.04 16.60
N GLN A 345 -0.56 27.14 15.86
CA GLN A 345 0.39 27.61 14.85
C GLN A 345 1.77 27.95 15.44
N SER A 346 1.85 28.24 16.74
CA SER A 346 3.09 28.44 17.50
C SER A 346 3.89 27.14 17.75
N GLY A 347 3.31 25.97 17.46
CA GLY A 347 3.90 24.67 17.78
C GLY A 347 3.61 24.16 19.19
N GLN A 348 2.77 24.85 19.97
CA GLN A 348 2.37 24.42 21.31
C GLN A 348 1.19 23.46 21.26
N CYS A 349 1.30 22.33 21.96
CA CYS A 349 0.22 21.37 22.16
C CYS A 349 -0.89 22.00 23.01
N LEU A 350 -2.15 22.00 22.54
CA LEU A 350 -3.29 22.53 23.32
C LEU A 350 -3.65 21.68 24.55
N GLY A 351 -3.16 20.43 24.62
CA GLY A 351 -3.39 19.55 25.77
C GLY A 351 -2.49 19.87 26.95
N CYS A 352 -1.17 19.78 26.75
CA CYS A 352 -0.18 19.90 27.83
C CYS A 352 0.64 21.19 27.79
N GLY A 353 0.47 22.05 26.77
CA GLY A 353 1.23 23.29 26.59
C GLY A 353 2.68 23.12 26.13
N LYS A 354 3.21 21.88 26.08
CA LYS A 354 4.58 21.62 25.61
C LYS A 354 4.73 21.96 24.13
N THR A 355 5.92 22.43 23.77
CA THR A 355 6.30 22.72 22.38
C THR A 355 6.65 21.42 21.67
N VAL A 356 6.03 21.21 20.51
CA VAL A 356 6.31 20.11 19.58
C VAL A 356 7.67 20.34 18.90
N GLU A 357 8.36 19.26 18.54
CA GLU A 357 9.64 19.31 17.83
C GLU A 357 9.57 20.27 16.63
N SER A 358 10.58 21.14 16.47
CA SER A 358 10.65 22.09 15.35
C SER A 358 10.83 21.36 14.03
N ILE A 359 10.19 21.83 12.96
CA ILE A 359 10.42 21.32 11.60
C ILE A 359 11.82 21.66 11.08
N HIS A 360 12.40 22.74 11.59
CA HIS A 360 13.71 23.21 11.15
C HIS A 360 14.80 22.28 11.66
N LEU A 361 15.71 21.90 10.76
CA LEU A 361 16.90 21.16 11.11
C LEU A 361 17.91 22.11 11.76
N SER A 362 18.58 21.63 12.80
CA SER A 362 19.78 22.30 13.32
C SER A 362 20.88 22.33 12.25
N SER A 363 21.86 23.23 12.41
CA SER A 363 22.99 23.33 11.48
C SER A 363 23.76 22.02 11.35
N GLU A 364 23.91 21.28 12.46
CA GLU A 364 24.58 19.98 12.51
C GLU A 364 23.77 18.90 11.80
N GLU A 365 22.46 18.85 12.04
CA GLU A 365 21.55 17.91 11.35
C GLU A 365 21.51 18.18 9.84
N TYR A 366 21.50 19.45 9.44
CA TYR A 366 21.45 19.84 8.05
C TYR A 366 22.74 19.47 7.30
N GLU A 367 23.91 19.80 7.84
CA GLU A 367 25.18 19.42 7.21
C GLU A 367 25.37 17.90 7.18
N PHE A 368 24.96 17.19 8.24
CA PHE A 368 24.96 15.73 8.24
C PHE A 368 24.09 15.15 7.12
N LEU A 369 22.85 15.63 6.98
CA LEU A 369 21.93 15.20 5.91
C LEU A 369 22.51 15.53 4.53
N LYS A 370 23.00 16.74 4.35
CA LYS A 370 23.59 17.21 3.09
C LYS A 370 24.76 16.34 2.69
N GLU A 371 25.72 16.08 3.56
CA GLU A 371 26.85 15.20 3.24
C GLU A 371 26.42 13.78 2.86
N LYS A 372 25.44 13.22 3.58
CA LYS A 372 24.91 11.88 3.30
C LYS A 372 24.23 11.82 1.93
N ILE A 373 23.34 12.76 1.63
CA ILE A 373 22.67 12.83 0.33
C ILE A 373 23.68 13.03 -0.81
N MET A 374 24.67 13.90 -0.62
CA MET A 374 25.72 14.10 -1.62
C MET A 374 26.51 12.82 -1.89
N ARG A 375 26.94 12.10 -0.84
CA ARG A 375 27.69 10.85 -1.01
C ARG A 375 26.84 9.72 -1.59
N ASP A 376 25.64 9.51 -1.06
CA ASP A 376 24.86 8.29 -1.29
C ASP A 376 23.96 8.41 -2.52
N VAL A 377 23.39 9.60 -2.79
CA VAL A 377 22.45 9.82 -3.90
C VAL A 377 23.15 10.43 -5.12
N ILE A 378 24.09 11.35 -4.90
CA ILE A 378 24.77 12.06 -6.01
C ILE A 378 26.03 11.30 -6.47
N ASP A 379 26.86 10.85 -5.53
CA ASP A 379 28.14 10.18 -5.83
C ASP A 379 28.09 8.64 -5.78
N GLY A 380 27.01 8.05 -5.24
CA GLY A 380 26.85 6.63 -4.85
C GLY A 380 26.88 5.55 -5.95
N GLY A 381 27.41 5.86 -7.13
CA GLY A 381 27.65 4.89 -8.20
C GLY A 381 26.51 4.71 -9.20
N ASP A 382 26.69 3.77 -10.14
CA ASP A 382 25.90 3.62 -11.38
C ASP A 382 24.39 3.34 -11.20
N GLN A 383 23.93 3.04 -9.98
CA GLN A 383 22.50 2.78 -9.71
C GLN A 383 21.61 4.02 -9.92
N TYR A 384 22.18 5.24 -9.82
CA TYR A 384 21.47 6.52 -10.05
C TYR A 384 21.92 7.24 -11.33
N LYS A 385 22.93 6.71 -12.03
CA LYS A 385 23.50 7.32 -13.24
C LYS A 385 22.67 7.04 -14.48
N LYS A 386 21.38 7.39 -14.47
CA LYS A 386 20.69 7.69 -15.73
C LYS A 386 21.09 9.06 -16.28
N THR A 387 21.74 9.89 -15.46
CA THR A 387 22.36 11.14 -15.84
C THR A 387 23.84 10.92 -16.16
N THR A 388 24.34 11.56 -17.22
CA THR A 388 25.77 11.45 -17.57
C THR A 388 26.64 12.18 -16.53
N PRO A 389 27.81 11.63 -16.14
CA PRO A 389 28.72 12.32 -15.22
C PRO A 389 29.12 13.73 -15.68
N GLN A 390 29.21 13.91 -17.00
CA GLN A 390 29.48 15.21 -17.63
C GLN A 390 28.35 16.22 -17.37
N GLU A 391 27.10 15.80 -17.53
CA GLU A 391 25.95 16.65 -17.25
C GLU A 391 25.83 17.00 -15.76
N LEU A 392 26.09 16.03 -14.88
CA LEU A 392 26.13 16.27 -13.43
C LEU A 392 27.20 17.30 -13.07
N LYS A 393 28.43 17.15 -13.58
CA LYS A 393 29.50 18.12 -13.34
C LYS A 393 29.16 19.51 -13.90
N ARG A 394 28.53 19.57 -15.08
CA ARG A 394 28.03 20.83 -15.66
C ARG A 394 27.02 21.50 -14.73
N PHE A 395 26.10 20.73 -14.16
CA PHE A 395 25.10 21.24 -13.22
C PHE A 395 25.73 21.70 -11.90
N GLN A 396 26.62 20.90 -11.32
CA GLN A 396 27.33 21.26 -10.08
C GLN A 396 28.10 22.57 -10.24
N ASN A 397 28.80 22.75 -11.37
CA ASN A 397 29.48 23.99 -11.70
C ASN A 397 28.47 25.15 -11.84
N PHE A 398 27.37 24.93 -12.56
CA PHE A 398 26.32 25.93 -12.70
C PHE A 398 25.84 26.43 -11.33
N VAL A 399 25.48 25.54 -10.40
CA VAL A 399 25.01 25.92 -9.07
C VAL A 399 26.10 26.65 -8.27
N LYS A 400 27.37 26.20 -8.35
CA LYS A 400 28.50 26.84 -7.64
C LYS A 400 28.80 28.27 -8.09
N TYR A 401 28.53 28.60 -9.36
CA TYR A 401 28.73 29.95 -9.90
C TYR A 401 27.55 30.89 -9.66
N HIS A 402 26.45 30.40 -9.06
CA HIS A 402 25.32 31.23 -8.68
C HIS A 402 25.30 31.47 -7.17
N PRO A 403 24.80 32.63 -6.72
CA PRO A 403 24.41 32.79 -5.32
C PRO A 403 23.37 31.73 -4.91
N PRO A 404 23.24 31.41 -3.61
CA PRO A 404 22.20 30.51 -3.12
C PRO A 404 20.81 30.86 -3.65
N PHE A 405 20.05 29.85 -4.06
CA PHE A 405 18.67 30.05 -4.49
C PHE A 405 17.73 30.01 -3.29
N ASP A 406 16.61 30.72 -3.37
CA ASP A 406 15.56 30.66 -2.35
C ASP A 406 14.55 29.56 -2.69
N ILE A 407 14.31 29.30 -3.99
CA ILE A 407 13.42 28.24 -4.45
C ILE A 407 13.99 27.51 -5.67
N VAL A 408 13.99 26.17 -5.63
CA VAL A 408 14.27 25.32 -6.79
C VAL A 408 12.99 24.66 -7.30
N ILE A 409 12.71 24.77 -8.60
CA ILE A 409 11.47 24.29 -9.22
C ILE A 409 11.79 23.15 -10.17
N ASP A 410 11.13 22.01 -9.98
CA ASP A 410 11.06 20.94 -10.96
C ASP A 410 10.04 21.33 -12.06
N GLY A 411 10.53 22.00 -13.10
CA GLY A 411 9.71 22.69 -14.08
C GLY A 411 8.80 21.76 -14.86
N LEU A 412 9.25 20.54 -15.18
CA LEU A 412 8.43 19.59 -15.95
C LEU A 412 7.31 18.99 -15.09
N ASN A 413 7.60 18.60 -13.86
CA ASN A 413 6.60 18.02 -12.97
C ASN A 413 5.56 19.05 -12.53
N VAL A 414 6.00 20.28 -12.24
CA VAL A 414 5.11 21.40 -11.90
C VAL A 414 4.19 21.77 -13.07
N ALA A 415 4.73 21.86 -14.28
CA ALA A 415 3.93 22.20 -15.45
C ALA A 415 2.82 21.17 -15.75
N LYS A 416 3.05 19.90 -15.40
CA LYS A 416 2.09 18.79 -15.57
C LYS A 416 1.07 18.67 -14.43
N MET A 417 1.13 19.50 -13.39
CA MET A 417 0.19 19.41 -12.26
C MET A 417 -1.26 19.69 -12.68
N PHE A 418 -1.47 20.49 -13.73
CA PHE A 418 -2.78 20.90 -14.20
C PHE A 418 -3.02 20.44 -15.65
N PRO A 419 -3.52 19.21 -15.89
CA PRO A 419 -3.62 18.62 -17.23
C PRO A 419 -4.48 19.39 -18.24
N LYS A 420 -5.40 20.23 -17.76
CA LYS A 420 -6.27 21.07 -18.60
C LYS A 420 -5.63 22.41 -18.97
N ALA A 421 -4.52 22.78 -18.35
CA ALA A 421 -3.81 24.02 -18.63
C ALA A 421 -2.56 23.75 -19.48
N ARG A 422 -2.16 24.74 -20.27
CA ARG A 422 -0.92 24.67 -21.05
C ARG A 422 0.29 24.67 -20.11
N GLU A 423 1.20 23.72 -20.31
CA GLU A 423 2.37 23.49 -19.46
C GLU A 423 3.27 24.73 -19.33
N SER A 424 3.59 25.38 -20.45
CA SER A 424 4.37 26.63 -20.45
C SER A 424 3.71 27.77 -19.68
N GLN A 425 2.37 27.89 -19.75
CA GLN A 425 1.63 28.90 -18.99
C GLN A 425 1.63 28.58 -17.50
N VAL A 426 1.50 27.30 -17.14
CA VAL A 426 1.56 26.86 -15.75
C VAL A 426 2.89 27.27 -15.11
N LEU A 427 3.99 26.96 -15.79
CA LEU A 427 5.33 27.30 -15.31
C LEU A 427 5.52 28.81 -15.21
N LEU A 428 5.08 29.58 -16.22
CA LEU A 428 5.15 31.03 -16.22
C LEU A 428 4.43 31.65 -15.02
N ASP A 429 3.24 31.17 -14.69
CA ASP A 429 2.46 31.75 -13.58
C ASP A 429 3.11 31.46 -12.21
N VAL A 430 3.65 30.25 -12.03
CA VAL A 430 4.39 29.88 -10.80
C VAL A 430 5.61 30.79 -10.63
N VAL A 431 6.45 30.87 -11.66
CA VAL A 431 7.69 31.65 -11.61
C VAL A 431 7.39 33.15 -11.46
N SER A 432 6.42 33.67 -12.20
CA SER A 432 6.08 35.10 -12.14
C SER A 432 5.54 35.50 -10.76
N GLN A 433 4.81 34.61 -10.08
CA GLN A 433 4.35 34.88 -8.72
C GLN A 433 5.49 34.87 -7.70
N LEU A 434 6.46 33.97 -7.84
CA LEU A 434 7.60 33.88 -6.93
C LEU A 434 8.62 35.00 -7.18
N ALA A 435 8.85 35.37 -8.44
CA ALA A 435 9.71 36.49 -8.81
C ALA A 435 9.18 37.83 -8.27
N LYS A 436 7.86 38.03 -8.22
CA LYS A 436 7.22 39.20 -7.58
C LYS A 436 7.50 39.33 -6.09
N GLN A 437 7.95 38.27 -5.43
CA GLN A 437 8.34 38.27 -4.02
C GLN A 437 9.85 38.52 -3.83
N ASN A 438 10.57 38.90 -4.89
CA ASN A 438 12.02 39.08 -4.90
C ASN A 438 12.81 37.82 -4.50
N LEU A 439 12.25 36.62 -4.76
CA LEU A 439 12.91 35.35 -4.50
C LEU A 439 13.82 34.97 -5.67
N ARG A 440 15.01 34.43 -5.36
CA ARG A 440 15.93 33.85 -6.34
C ARG A 440 15.46 32.45 -6.72
N VAL A 441 14.93 32.32 -7.92
CA VAL A 441 14.33 31.08 -8.41
C VAL A 441 15.25 30.38 -9.40
N LEU A 442 15.51 29.09 -9.17
CA LEU A 442 16.09 28.17 -10.15
C LEU A 442 15.00 27.26 -10.71
N VAL A 443 14.88 27.19 -12.03
CA VAL A 443 14.00 26.25 -12.71
C VAL A 443 14.83 25.16 -13.39
N LEU A 444 14.57 23.91 -12.99
CA LEU A 444 15.08 22.72 -13.64
C LEU A 444 14.13 22.33 -14.76
N GLY A 445 14.62 22.37 -15.99
CA GLY A 445 13.85 22.07 -17.18
C GLY A 445 14.53 21.01 -18.04
N ARG A 446 13.85 20.62 -19.12
CA ARG A 446 14.35 19.70 -20.14
C ARG A 446 14.52 20.39 -21.47
N LYS A 447 15.52 19.99 -22.26
CA LYS A 447 15.78 20.57 -23.59
C LYS A 447 14.56 20.59 -24.52
N HIS A 448 13.62 19.63 -24.40
CA HIS A 448 12.40 19.65 -25.21
C HIS A 448 11.45 20.82 -24.88
N MET A 449 11.55 21.43 -23.70
CA MET A 449 10.74 22.60 -23.31
C MET A 449 11.09 23.84 -24.14
N LEU A 450 12.28 23.87 -24.76
CA LEU A 450 12.71 24.95 -25.65
C LEU A 450 12.16 24.80 -27.08
N LYS A 451 11.61 23.64 -27.43
CA LYS A 451 11.07 23.39 -28.77
C LYS A 451 9.62 23.86 -28.83
N GLN A 452 9.34 24.83 -29.69
CA GLN A 452 7.98 25.34 -29.92
C GLN A 452 7.01 24.20 -30.25
N ASN A 453 5.93 24.10 -29.47
CA ASN A 453 4.79 23.21 -29.74
C ASN A 453 3.53 23.70 -29.00
N SER A 454 2.44 22.94 -29.08
CA SER A 454 1.16 23.32 -28.44
C SER A 454 1.24 23.44 -26.91
N ARG A 455 2.17 22.70 -26.28
CA ARG A 455 2.39 22.66 -24.83
C ARG A 455 3.42 23.70 -24.36
N TRP A 456 4.47 23.89 -25.15
CA TRP A 456 5.59 24.78 -24.85
C TRP A 456 5.65 25.94 -25.85
N ARG A 457 5.12 27.11 -25.45
CA ARG A 457 5.22 28.35 -26.23
C ARG A 457 6.53 29.07 -25.94
N LYS A 458 7.19 29.52 -27.01
CA LYS A 458 8.44 30.27 -26.97
C LYS A 458 8.28 31.58 -26.19
N ASP A 459 7.21 32.33 -26.46
CA ASP A 459 6.95 33.61 -25.77
C ASP A 459 6.82 33.45 -24.24
N ASP A 460 6.18 32.37 -23.79
CA ASP A 460 6.04 32.07 -22.38
C ASP A 460 7.41 31.72 -21.79
N MET A 461 8.14 30.80 -22.43
CA MET A 461 9.46 30.36 -21.97
C MET A 461 10.49 31.49 -21.93
N GLU A 462 10.51 32.38 -22.92
CA GLU A 462 11.36 33.58 -22.93
C GLU A 462 11.04 34.52 -21.76
N LYS A 463 9.76 34.66 -21.40
CA LYS A 463 9.36 35.42 -20.20
C LYS A 463 9.79 34.73 -18.91
N VAL A 464 9.72 33.40 -18.84
CA VAL A 464 10.17 32.68 -17.64
C VAL A 464 11.68 32.82 -17.47
N GLN A 465 12.46 32.68 -18.55
CA GLN A 465 13.92 32.78 -18.53
C GLN A 465 14.44 34.18 -18.16
N LYS A 466 13.64 35.23 -18.37
CA LYS A 466 13.96 36.59 -17.92
C LYS A 466 13.74 36.80 -16.42
N GLN A 467 12.97 35.93 -15.77
CA GLN A 467 12.53 36.09 -14.37
C GLN A 467 13.20 35.10 -13.41
N ALA A 468 13.83 34.04 -13.92
CA ALA A 468 14.46 33.00 -13.12
C ALA A 468 15.70 32.43 -13.82
N SER A 469 16.61 31.86 -13.04
CA SER A 469 17.72 31.07 -13.57
C SER A 469 17.21 29.74 -14.09
N PHE A 470 17.75 29.25 -15.21
CA PHE A 470 17.35 27.99 -15.82
C PHE A 470 18.52 27.05 -16.00
N PHE A 471 18.29 25.77 -15.69
CA PHE A 471 19.13 24.69 -16.15
C PHE A 471 18.32 23.69 -16.97
N PHE A 472 18.67 23.53 -18.25
CA PHE A 472 18.01 22.56 -19.14
C PHE A 472 18.82 21.27 -19.22
N ALA A 473 18.35 20.26 -18.50
CA ALA A 473 18.88 18.91 -18.55
C ALA A 473 18.47 18.18 -19.83
N ASP A 474 19.21 17.12 -20.17
CA ASP A 474 18.86 16.20 -21.24
C ASP A 474 17.53 15.50 -20.97
N ASN A 475 16.79 15.16 -22.04
CA ASN A 475 15.43 14.62 -21.93
C ASN A 475 15.37 13.21 -21.32
N ILE A 476 16.52 12.53 -21.18
CA ILE A 476 16.66 11.17 -20.65
C ILE A 476 17.11 11.13 -19.18
N SER A 477 17.58 12.26 -18.65
CA SER A 477 18.12 12.37 -17.28
C SER A 477 17.01 12.21 -16.24
N GLU A 478 17.34 11.98 -14.98
CA GLU A 478 16.36 12.06 -13.88
C GLU A 478 16.47 13.46 -13.25
N ASP A 479 15.33 14.07 -12.88
CA ASP A 479 15.31 15.45 -12.34
C ASP A 479 15.67 15.51 -10.85
N ASP A 480 15.38 14.44 -10.10
CA ASP A 480 15.50 14.43 -8.64
C ASP A 480 16.93 14.68 -8.12
N PRO A 481 18.02 14.12 -8.70
CA PRO A 481 19.38 14.39 -8.21
C PRO A 481 19.75 15.87 -8.35
N PHE A 482 19.29 16.53 -9.43
CA PHE A 482 19.53 17.95 -9.65
C PHE A 482 18.74 18.81 -8.66
N LEU A 483 17.48 18.45 -8.42
CA LEU A 483 16.61 19.12 -7.46
C LEU A 483 17.19 19.04 -6.05
N LEU A 484 17.57 17.84 -5.60
CA LEU A 484 18.21 17.60 -4.31
C LEU A 484 19.51 18.39 -4.17
N TYR A 485 20.40 18.27 -5.15
CA TYR A 485 21.70 18.93 -5.11
C TYR A 485 21.55 20.45 -5.01
N ALA A 486 20.76 21.08 -5.87
CA ALA A 486 20.63 22.53 -5.87
C ALA A 486 19.98 23.07 -4.59
N THR A 487 18.98 22.36 -4.06
CA THR A 487 18.28 22.79 -2.84
C THR A 487 19.21 22.66 -1.62
N LEU A 488 19.87 21.51 -1.46
CA LEU A 488 20.79 21.27 -0.34
C LEU A 488 22.06 22.14 -0.42
N HIS A 489 22.57 22.41 -1.63
CA HIS A 489 23.73 23.27 -1.82
C HIS A 489 23.39 24.76 -1.55
N SER A 490 22.15 25.18 -1.81
CA SER A 490 21.73 26.56 -1.53
C SER A 490 21.57 26.82 -0.02
N GLY A 491 21.28 25.80 0.78
CA GLY A 491 21.27 25.87 2.24
C GLY A 491 19.88 25.71 2.86
N ASN A 492 19.82 25.70 4.19
CA ASN A 492 18.63 25.35 5.00
C ASN A 492 17.44 26.33 4.86
N HIS A 493 17.61 27.43 4.11
CA HIS A 493 16.52 28.36 3.78
C HIS A 493 15.84 28.01 2.44
N CYS A 494 16.51 27.25 1.58
CA CYS A 494 16.09 27.01 0.21
C CYS A 494 14.96 25.98 0.15
N LYS A 495 13.83 26.37 -0.45
CA LYS A 495 12.67 25.50 -0.63
C LYS A 495 12.66 24.89 -2.03
N PHE A 496 11.84 23.87 -2.24
CA PHE A 496 11.69 23.27 -3.55
C PHE A 496 10.23 22.98 -3.90
N ILE A 497 9.92 22.97 -5.19
CA ILE A 497 8.59 22.66 -5.71
C ILE A 497 8.72 21.47 -6.67
N THR A 498 8.11 20.36 -6.29
CA THR A 498 7.91 19.21 -7.18
C THR A 498 6.63 18.47 -6.79
N ARG A 499 6.09 17.70 -7.73
CA ARG A 499 4.99 16.77 -7.49
C ARG A 499 5.51 15.41 -6.97
N ASP A 500 6.81 15.11 -7.15
CA ASP A 500 7.35 13.85 -6.68
C ASP A 500 7.35 13.78 -5.14
N LEU A 501 7.08 12.59 -4.62
CA LEU A 501 7.20 12.26 -3.21
C LEU A 501 8.61 11.77 -2.85
N MET A 502 9.51 11.71 -3.84
CA MET A 502 10.92 11.33 -3.74
C MET A 502 11.11 9.90 -3.20
N ARG A 503 10.22 8.99 -3.62
CA ARG A 503 10.10 7.63 -3.07
C ARG A 503 11.35 6.78 -3.30
N ASP A 504 11.92 6.88 -4.50
CA ASP A 504 13.06 6.04 -4.88
C ASP A 504 14.32 6.46 -4.10
N HIS A 505 14.50 7.75 -3.82
CA HIS A 505 15.63 8.25 -3.02
C HIS A 505 15.54 7.84 -1.55
N LYS A 506 14.32 7.72 -1.01
CA LYS A 506 14.08 7.28 0.37
C LYS A 506 14.57 5.85 0.61
N ALA A 507 14.27 4.96 -0.33
CA ALA A 507 14.64 3.54 -0.25
C ALA A 507 16.17 3.32 -0.27
N CYS A 508 16.93 4.36 -0.63
CA CYS A 508 18.37 4.30 -0.80
C CYS A 508 19.14 4.85 0.40
N LEU A 509 18.46 5.48 1.35
CA LEU A 509 19.07 5.95 2.59
C LEU A 509 19.20 4.76 3.55
N PRO A 510 20.41 4.30 3.88
CA PRO A 510 20.60 3.02 4.56
C PRO A 510 20.27 3.07 6.06
N ASP A 511 20.27 4.25 6.68
CA ASP A 511 20.10 4.39 8.12
C ASP A 511 18.86 5.20 8.50
N ALA A 512 18.20 4.76 9.59
CA ALA A 512 16.95 5.36 10.07
C ALA A 512 17.09 6.83 10.49
N LYS A 513 18.28 7.26 10.93
CA LYS A 513 18.54 8.66 11.30
C LYS A 513 18.52 9.55 10.06
N THR A 514 19.22 9.15 9.01
CA THR A 514 19.24 9.89 7.73
C THR A 514 17.87 9.90 7.08
N GLN A 515 17.14 8.78 7.08
CA GLN A 515 15.76 8.73 6.61
C GLN A 515 14.87 9.74 7.36
N ARG A 516 14.92 9.75 8.70
CA ARG A 516 14.16 10.70 9.53
C ARG A 516 14.49 12.15 9.21
N LEU A 517 15.77 12.49 9.13
CA LEU A 517 16.19 13.85 8.78
C LEU A 517 15.76 14.25 7.38
N PHE A 518 15.78 13.31 6.43
CA PHE A 518 15.28 13.54 5.08
C PHE A 518 13.77 13.81 5.07
N PHE A 519 12.96 13.07 5.84
CA PHE A 519 11.52 13.33 5.95
C PHE A 519 11.23 14.70 6.58
N LYS A 520 11.91 15.01 7.68
CA LYS A 520 11.83 16.32 8.33
C LYS A 520 12.19 17.45 7.37
N TRP A 521 13.31 17.30 6.64
CA TRP A 521 13.74 18.25 5.63
C TRP A 521 12.71 18.38 4.50
N GLN A 522 12.23 17.27 3.95
CA GLN A 522 11.21 17.28 2.90
C GLN A 522 9.95 18.03 3.34
N GLN A 523 9.42 17.73 4.53
CA GLN A 523 8.22 18.38 5.07
C GLN A 523 8.44 19.89 5.32
N GLY A 524 9.63 20.29 5.75
CA GLY A 524 9.99 21.70 5.98
C GLY A 524 10.34 22.51 4.73
N HIS A 525 10.69 21.85 3.61
CA HIS A 525 11.26 22.51 2.44
C HIS A 525 10.46 22.29 1.14
N GLN A 526 9.58 21.29 1.08
CA GLN A 526 8.73 21.04 -0.09
C GLN A 526 7.49 21.95 -0.08
N LEU A 527 7.41 22.84 -1.06
CA LEU A 527 6.25 23.70 -1.30
C LEU A 527 5.25 22.99 -2.22
N ALA A 528 4.14 22.52 -1.67
CA ALA A 528 3.05 21.93 -2.44
C ALA A 528 2.12 23.02 -3.01
N ILE A 529 1.71 22.88 -4.27
CA ILE A 529 0.72 23.74 -4.91
C ILE A 529 -0.68 23.17 -4.67
N VAL A 530 -1.55 23.93 -4.02
CA VAL A 530 -2.92 23.50 -3.63
C VAL A 530 -3.91 23.77 -4.74
N SER A 531 -3.96 25.01 -5.23
CA SER A 531 -4.89 25.39 -6.30
C SER A 531 -4.29 26.41 -7.26
N ARG A 532 -4.83 26.39 -8.48
CA ARG A 532 -4.59 27.37 -9.53
C ARG A 532 -5.94 27.84 -10.03
N HIS A 533 -6.20 29.13 -9.87
CA HIS A 533 -7.38 29.77 -10.40
C HIS A 533 -7.00 30.54 -11.68
N PRO A 534 -7.72 30.36 -12.81
CA PRO A 534 -7.43 31.10 -14.04
C PRO A 534 -7.48 32.61 -13.82
N GLY A 535 -6.42 33.33 -14.17
CA GLY A 535 -6.31 34.78 -13.95
C GLY A 535 -5.98 35.20 -12.50
N SER A 536 -5.68 34.26 -11.60
CA SER A 536 -5.52 34.50 -10.16
C SER A 536 -4.25 33.86 -9.57
N LYS A 537 -3.98 34.16 -8.30
CA LYS A 537 -2.82 33.75 -7.50
C LYS A 537 -2.79 32.21 -7.30
N ILE A 538 -1.63 31.60 -7.49
CA ILE A 538 -1.34 30.21 -7.10
C ILE A 538 -1.27 30.15 -5.58
N THR A 539 -1.92 29.17 -4.98
CA THR A 539 -1.89 28.95 -3.53
C THR A 539 -0.89 27.85 -3.21
N PHE A 540 0.03 28.14 -2.30
CA PHE A 540 0.97 27.17 -1.75
C PHE A 540 0.45 26.70 -0.40
N GLN A 541 0.65 25.42 -0.10
CA GLN A 541 0.37 24.89 1.22
C GLN A 541 1.28 25.56 2.26
N HIS A 542 0.70 25.91 3.39
CA HIS A 542 1.45 26.46 4.51
C HIS A 542 2.34 25.38 5.13
N ILE A 543 3.64 25.65 5.24
CA ILE A 543 4.60 24.79 5.95
C ILE A 543 4.49 25.10 7.43
N LEU A 544 4.14 24.11 8.24
CA LEU A 544 4.06 24.25 9.70
C LEU A 544 5.46 24.46 10.28
N ILE A 545 5.58 25.21 11.37
CA ILE A 545 6.88 25.45 12.03
C ILE A 545 7.33 24.29 12.95
N TYR A 546 6.47 23.28 13.11
CA TYR A 546 6.67 22.10 13.92
C TYR A 546 6.60 20.83 13.06
N ASP A 547 7.34 19.81 13.46
CA ASP A 547 7.42 18.51 12.80
C ASP A 547 6.22 17.65 13.17
N THR A 548 5.41 17.31 12.17
CA THR A 548 4.23 16.45 12.36
C THR A 548 4.64 14.99 12.30
N VAL A 549 5.25 14.50 13.38
CA VAL A 549 5.73 13.13 13.54
C VAL A 549 5.44 12.61 14.95
N VAL A 550 5.34 11.28 15.10
CA VAL A 550 5.33 10.64 16.42
C VAL A 550 6.59 11.06 17.18
N GLN A 551 6.45 11.57 18.40
CA GLN A 551 7.57 12.13 19.15
C GLN A 551 7.40 11.95 20.66
N THR A 552 8.52 11.97 21.37
CA THR A 552 8.57 11.78 22.82
C THR A 552 9.67 12.60 23.47
N THR A 553 9.43 13.03 24.70
CA THR A 553 10.44 13.61 25.60
C THR A 553 10.76 12.68 26.78
N GLY A 554 10.29 11.42 26.71
CA GLY A 554 10.34 10.46 27.80
C GLY A 554 9.12 10.55 28.71
N ASP A 555 8.85 11.73 29.27
CA ASP A 555 7.71 11.99 30.16
C ASP A 555 6.42 12.40 29.42
N SER A 556 6.49 12.68 28.12
CA SER A 556 5.32 12.88 27.26
C SER A 556 5.49 12.32 25.86
N TRP A 557 4.40 11.87 25.25
CA TRP A 557 4.30 11.50 23.84
C TRP A 557 3.29 12.40 23.10
N HIS A 558 3.63 12.78 21.87
CA HIS A 558 2.71 13.42 20.94
C HIS A 558 2.64 12.58 19.67
N ILE A 559 1.44 12.09 19.35
CA ILE A 559 1.22 11.11 18.28
C ILE A 559 0.18 11.69 17.31
N PRO A 560 0.59 12.17 16.12
CA PRO A 560 -0.35 12.62 15.11
C PRO A 560 -1.12 11.43 14.54
N TYR A 561 -2.42 11.59 14.28
CA TYR A 561 -3.28 10.49 13.81
C TYR A 561 -4.28 10.95 12.73
N ASP A 562 -4.59 10.06 11.80
CA ASP A 562 -5.57 10.31 10.73
C ASP A 562 -7.01 10.07 11.26
N ASP A 563 -7.91 10.99 10.93
CA ASP A 563 -9.34 10.93 11.27
C ASP A 563 -10.08 10.01 10.28
N ASP A 564 -10.88 9.07 10.79
CA ASP A 564 -11.60 8.10 9.96
C ASP A 564 -12.60 8.78 8.98
N LEU A 565 -13.04 10.01 9.28
CA LEU A 565 -13.95 10.79 8.45
C LEU A 565 -13.24 11.63 7.37
N VAL A 566 -11.91 11.78 7.43
CA VAL A 566 -11.14 12.69 6.58
C VAL A 566 -10.08 11.92 5.79
N GLU A 567 -10.34 11.72 4.49
CA GLU A 567 -9.30 11.24 3.57
C GLU A 567 -8.28 12.36 3.30
N ARG A 568 -7.10 12.21 3.88
CA ARG A 568 -5.96 13.11 3.68
C ARG A 568 -5.21 12.81 2.37
N TYR A 569 -4.72 13.83 1.68
CA TYR A 569 -3.82 13.63 0.54
C TYR A 569 -2.41 13.22 1.02
N SER A 570 -1.66 12.50 0.18
CA SER A 570 -0.32 12.00 0.54
C SER A 570 0.69 13.08 0.93
N TYR A 571 0.50 14.34 0.49
CA TYR A 571 1.38 15.47 0.78
C TYR A 571 0.91 16.32 1.99
N GLU A 572 -0.30 16.09 2.50
CA GLU A 572 -0.79 16.75 3.70
C GLU A 572 -0.20 16.06 4.94
N VAL A 573 -0.44 16.62 6.12
CA VAL A 573 -0.06 16.01 7.40
C VAL A 573 -1.28 15.98 8.32
N PRO A 574 -1.36 15.02 9.26
CA PRO A 574 -2.47 14.99 10.20
C PRO A 574 -2.55 16.27 11.05
N THR A 575 -3.77 16.74 11.32
CA THR A 575 -4.01 17.93 12.14
C THR A 575 -4.41 17.60 13.58
N LYS A 576 -4.86 16.36 13.81
CA LYS A 576 -5.22 15.84 15.13
C LYS A 576 -4.05 15.09 15.76
N TRP A 577 -3.97 15.19 17.08
CA TRP A 577 -2.88 14.64 17.88
C TRP A 577 -3.42 13.93 19.12
N LEU A 578 -2.81 12.81 19.48
CA LEU A 578 -2.91 12.24 20.81
C LEU A 578 -1.76 12.77 21.65
N CYS A 579 -2.09 13.53 22.69
CA CYS A 579 -1.15 13.98 23.72
C CYS A 579 -1.21 13.01 24.89
N LEU A 580 -0.07 12.51 25.32
CA LEU A 580 0.09 11.65 26.49
C LEU A 580 1.15 12.28 27.38
N HIS A 581 0.83 12.48 28.64
CA HIS A 581 1.80 13.00 29.62
C HIS A 581 1.56 12.34 30.98
N ARG A 582 2.61 12.21 31.77
CA ARG A 582 2.49 11.78 33.17
C ARG A 582 1.85 12.89 33.98
N LYS A 583 1.03 12.54 34.97
CA LYS A 583 0.62 13.50 36.00
C LYS A 583 1.85 13.86 36.84
N THR A 584 2.17 15.15 36.88
CA THR A 584 3.13 15.73 37.83
C THR A 584 2.55 15.76 39.23
#